data_AF-A0A8H6WAI3-F1
#
_entry.id   AF-A0A8H6WAI3-F1
#
_cell.length_a   1.000
_cell.length_b   1.000
_cell.length_c   1.000
_cell.angle_alpha   90.00
_cell.angle_beta   90.00
_cell.angle_gamma   90.00
#
_symmetry.space_group_name_H-M   'P 1'
#
loop_
_entity.id
_entity.type
_entity.pdbx_description
1 polymer ?
#
loop_
_entity_poly.entity_id
_entity_poly.type
_entity_poly.pdbx_seq_one_letter_code
_entity_poly.pdbx_strand_id
1 'polypeptide(L)'
;MSDPEVWTFTILRAHGMQLMRPERSWRPIVVVEVGHSTPYETTLGSDGQNVNQRDAFRVRGVSMASEVSVKIYHRPQSKKKGKKRSLCASHSCSLGEMWKKHGREPKLRLHCQNPNKVASRGRPQKGVVLHLRLSPPPSVTTPPPSFDATLVDEHGYASEASSSSASSAPIFSPIETKPTLPRRRRGYCINSDDEPESCSETELEDDDETKPFLFCDDEDPLPPAPVWTVLNPISWIAAARAPPLSRVNSMATLVTGRELSPIERALSKITLYDELRAAYTHEDRIAVQEKLCSEWRWMLTIHSSLAGISGVIFGMGSDSIFTVDRIAEAAVTTSIVASVFGVLSVAWLYLRYGHADADTCFDRAEDFLSTETQSSFLFFALSARTPFVLLCASGGALATFMLTVAWASFPGAVLYTSFVVGLLMGLQLIAFVFFKVGKGFPRLWRVFRGPAPDVENNVTKEDSPRDDAVKAV
;
A
#
# COMPACT_ATOMS: atom_id res chain seq x y z
N MET A 1 -10.37 41.37 41.31
CA MET A 1 -9.74 40.54 40.26
C MET A 1 -10.80 39.61 39.71
N SER A 2 -11.03 39.63 38.41
CA SER A 2 -11.96 38.71 37.76
C SER A 2 -11.33 37.30 37.73
N ASP A 3 -12.10 36.26 38.04
CA ASP A 3 -11.62 34.90 37.83
C ASP A 3 -11.32 34.68 36.34
N PRO A 4 -10.20 34.03 35.98
CA PRO A 4 -9.85 33.81 34.58
C PRO A 4 -10.88 32.93 33.91
N GLU A 5 -11.37 33.33 32.74
CA GLU A 5 -12.38 32.59 31.99
C GLU A 5 -11.91 31.14 31.72
N VAL A 6 -12.63 30.17 32.30
CA VAL A 6 -12.31 28.74 32.18
C VAL A 6 -13.33 28.05 31.27
N TRP A 7 -12.87 27.56 30.14
CA TRP A 7 -13.63 26.65 29.29
C TRP A 7 -13.46 25.22 29.79
N THR A 8 -14.55 24.44 29.82
CA THR A 8 -14.51 23.04 30.27
C THR A 8 -14.97 22.10 29.15
N PHE A 9 -14.13 21.13 28.80
CA PHE A 9 -14.35 20.13 27.75
C PHE A 9 -14.48 18.75 28.39
N THR A 10 -15.51 17.99 28.02
CA THR A 10 -15.69 16.60 28.47
C THR A 10 -15.97 15.70 27.26
N ILE A 11 -15.07 14.76 27.00
CA ILE A 11 -15.26 13.75 25.95
C ILE A 11 -16.20 12.67 26.50
N LEU A 12 -17.29 12.40 25.78
CA LEU A 12 -18.30 11.42 26.19
C LEU A 12 -18.09 10.07 25.50
N ARG A 13 -18.07 10.07 24.16
CA ARG A 13 -18.03 8.86 23.33
C ARG A 13 -17.56 9.13 21.91
N ALA A 14 -16.97 8.15 21.25
CA ALA A 14 -16.72 8.18 19.80
C ALA A 14 -17.46 7.04 19.08
N HIS A 15 -18.08 7.34 17.95
CA HIS A 15 -18.83 6.42 17.10
C HIS A 15 -18.20 6.29 15.71
N GLY A 16 -18.52 5.22 14.96
CA GLY A 16 -17.99 4.97 13.60
C GLY A 16 -16.62 4.29 13.55
N MET A 17 -15.91 4.18 14.69
CA MET A 17 -14.54 3.65 14.77
C MET A 17 -14.40 2.14 14.49
N GLN A 18 -15.51 1.39 14.41
CA GLN A 18 -15.48 -0.05 14.14
C GLN A 18 -14.87 -0.39 12.78
N LEU A 19 -14.98 0.52 11.81
CA LEU A 19 -14.57 0.30 10.43
C LEU A 19 -13.15 0.83 10.12
N MET A 20 -12.56 1.60 11.04
CA MET A 20 -11.13 1.98 11.02
C MET A 20 -10.23 0.89 11.65
N ARG A 21 -10.72 -0.34 11.81
CA ARG A 21 -10.04 -1.40 12.57
C ARG A 21 -9.07 -2.21 11.71
N PRO A 22 -7.76 -2.21 12.01
CA PRO A 22 -6.87 -3.30 11.64
C PRO A 22 -7.01 -4.53 12.58
N GLU A 23 -7.47 -4.33 13.83
CA GLU A 23 -7.41 -5.34 14.91
C GLU A 23 -8.76 -5.46 15.66
N ARG A 24 -9.06 -6.66 16.21
CA ARG A 24 -10.34 -6.95 16.89
C ARG A 24 -10.58 -6.16 18.19
N SER A 25 -9.53 -5.67 18.85
CA SER A 25 -9.60 -5.05 20.18
C SER A 25 -8.59 -3.90 20.35
N TRP A 26 -8.87 -2.74 19.76
CA TRP A 26 -8.09 -1.52 20.02
C TRP A 26 -8.80 -0.57 20.98
N ARG A 27 -8.02 0.31 21.63
CA ARG A 27 -8.51 1.40 22.48
C ARG A 27 -8.11 2.73 21.83
N PRO A 28 -9.07 3.59 21.44
CA PRO A 28 -8.76 4.90 20.85
C PRO A 28 -8.16 5.84 21.89
N ILE A 29 -7.17 6.63 21.47
CA ILE A 29 -6.59 7.72 22.26
C ILE A 29 -7.07 9.02 21.62
N VAL A 30 -7.88 9.80 22.33
CA VAL A 30 -8.34 11.12 21.86
C VAL A 30 -7.43 12.18 22.47
N VAL A 31 -6.89 13.06 21.62
CA VAL A 31 -6.09 14.22 21.99
C VAL A 31 -6.85 15.49 21.58
N VAL A 32 -6.96 16.44 22.50
CA VAL A 32 -7.58 17.76 22.28
C VAL A 32 -6.54 18.83 22.57
N GLU A 33 -6.26 19.67 21.58
CA GLU A 33 -5.37 20.82 21.63
C GLU A 33 -6.21 22.09 21.43
N VAL A 34 -5.96 23.14 22.21
CA VAL A 34 -6.73 24.39 22.16
C VAL A 34 -5.77 25.58 22.12
N GLY A 35 -5.53 26.13 20.94
CA GLY A 35 -4.49 27.12 20.69
C GLY A 35 -3.12 26.62 21.14
N HIS A 36 -2.49 27.34 22.08
CA HIS A 36 -1.20 26.97 22.67
C HIS A 36 -1.31 26.28 24.04
N SER A 37 -2.50 25.79 24.42
CA SER A 37 -2.66 25.01 25.65
C SER A 37 -1.88 23.70 25.61
N THR A 38 -1.58 23.12 26.77
CA THR A 38 -1.15 21.73 26.83
C THR A 38 -2.21 20.81 26.22
N PRO A 39 -1.80 19.77 25.47
CA PRO A 39 -2.74 18.80 24.90
C PRO A 39 -3.37 17.95 26.00
N TYR A 40 -4.69 17.81 25.99
CA TYR A 40 -5.41 16.86 26.83
C TYR A 40 -5.54 15.52 26.13
N GLU A 41 -5.11 14.44 26.78
CA GLU A 41 -5.18 13.07 26.25
C GLU A 41 -6.10 12.21 27.12
N THR A 42 -7.04 11.50 26.50
CA THR A 42 -7.84 10.47 27.17
C THR A 42 -7.94 9.20 26.34
N THR A 43 -7.98 8.04 27.00
CA THR A 43 -8.11 6.72 26.36
C THR A 43 -9.53 6.20 26.51
N LEU A 44 -10.20 5.95 25.38
CA LEU A 44 -11.55 5.40 25.34
C LEU A 44 -11.55 3.87 25.47
N GLY A 45 -12.69 3.31 25.87
CA GLY A 45 -12.99 1.88 25.81
C GLY A 45 -12.98 1.36 24.37
N SER A 46 -12.97 0.03 24.23
CA SER A 46 -12.99 -0.65 22.92
C SER A 46 -14.32 -0.49 22.15
N ASP A 47 -15.37 -0.04 22.83
CA ASP A 47 -16.67 0.38 22.29
C ASP A 47 -16.73 1.88 21.96
N GLY A 48 -15.70 2.65 22.36
CA GLY A 48 -15.60 4.09 22.21
C GLY A 48 -16.17 4.94 23.34
N GLN A 49 -16.64 4.39 24.47
CA GLN A 49 -16.99 5.20 25.65
C GLN A 49 -15.76 5.78 26.36
N ASN A 50 -15.85 7.02 26.82
CA ASN A 50 -14.92 7.49 27.85
C ASN A 50 -15.32 6.83 29.18
N VAL A 51 -14.38 6.16 29.84
CA VAL A 51 -14.56 5.59 31.19
C VAL A 51 -14.54 6.71 32.24
N ASN A 52 -13.76 7.75 31.99
CA ASN A 52 -13.53 8.87 32.90
C ASN A 52 -14.43 10.07 32.54
N GLN A 53 -15.76 9.87 32.47
CA GLN A 53 -16.70 10.96 32.14
C GLN A 53 -16.76 12.09 33.18
N ARG A 54 -16.22 11.86 34.37
CA ARG A 54 -16.05 12.87 35.43
C ARG A 54 -14.79 13.71 35.26
N ASP A 55 -13.83 13.24 34.47
CA ASP A 55 -12.63 14.01 34.15
C ASP A 55 -12.98 15.07 33.10
N ALA A 56 -12.62 16.31 33.39
CA ALA A 56 -13.09 17.48 32.67
C ALA A 56 -11.92 18.42 32.42
N PHE A 57 -11.50 18.50 31.16
CA PHE A 57 -10.37 19.30 30.75
C PHE A 57 -10.72 20.79 30.84
N ARG A 58 -9.97 21.53 31.67
CA ARG A 58 -10.18 22.95 31.92
C ARG A 58 -9.08 23.76 31.24
N VAL A 59 -9.47 24.67 30.36
CA VAL A 59 -8.54 25.55 29.62
C VAL A 59 -8.82 27.00 29.98
N ARG A 60 -7.75 27.77 30.25
CA ARG A 60 -7.83 29.18 30.69
C ARG A 60 -7.23 30.09 29.63
N GLY A 61 -7.72 31.33 29.55
CA GLY A 61 -7.16 32.34 28.64
C GLY A 61 -7.38 32.05 27.16
N VAL A 62 -8.47 31.34 26.84
CA VAL A 62 -8.83 30.93 25.48
C VAL A 62 -9.96 31.82 24.96
N SER A 63 -9.80 32.36 23.75
CA SER A 63 -10.83 33.17 23.11
C SER A 63 -11.71 32.31 22.19
N MET A 64 -12.88 32.84 21.80
CA MET A 64 -13.74 32.20 20.80
C MET A 64 -13.05 32.00 19.43
N ALA A 65 -11.99 32.75 19.14
CA ALA A 65 -11.22 32.63 17.90
C ALA A 65 -10.11 31.56 17.98
N SER A 66 -9.78 31.04 19.16
CA SER A 66 -8.75 30.01 19.31
C SER A 66 -9.12 28.72 18.57
N GLU A 67 -8.16 28.14 17.85
CA GLU A 67 -8.33 26.87 17.15
C GLU A 67 -8.41 25.71 18.14
N VAL A 68 -9.39 24.83 17.94
CA VAL A 68 -9.54 23.55 18.65
C VAL A 68 -9.20 22.43 17.67
N SER A 69 -8.10 21.72 17.93
CA SER A 69 -7.69 20.54 17.15
C SER A 69 -7.99 19.27 17.93
N VAL A 70 -8.76 18.37 17.32
CA VAL A 70 -9.17 17.09 17.90
C VAL A 70 -8.61 15.97 17.05
N LYS A 71 -7.77 15.11 17.65
CA LYS A 71 -7.05 14.03 16.96
C LYS A 71 -7.35 12.70 17.65
N ILE A 72 -7.61 11.65 16.87
CA ILE A 72 -7.78 10.29 17.37
C ILE A 72 -6.63 9.42 16.88
N TYR A 73 -5.89 8.86 17.84
CA TYR A 73 -4.77 7.98 17.61
C TYR A 73 -5.09 6.52 17.96
N HIS A 74 -4.51 5.60 17.19
CA HIS A 74 -4.38 4.19 17.51
C HIS A 74 -2.98 3.89 18.06
N ARG A 75 -2.90 3.20 19.20
CA ARG A 75 -1.67 2.58 19.71
C ARG A 75 -1.82 1.05 19.61
N PRO A 76 -1.10 0.37 18.70
CA PRO A 76 -1.26 -1.07 18.52
C PRO A 76 -0.76 -1.84 19.75
N GLN A 77 -1.48 -2.90 20.14
CA GLN A 77 -1.18 -3.70 21.33
C GLN A 77 -0.06 -4.73 21.07
N SER A 78 1.12 -4.26 20.66
CA SER A 78 2.31 -5.10 20.60
C SER A 78 3.03 -5.12 21.95
N LYS A 79 3.54 -6.29 22.37
CA LYS A 79 4.43 -6.41 23.53
C LYS A 79 5.75 -5.64 23.36
N LYS A 80 6.11 -5.22 22.14
CA LYS A 80 7.30 -4.40 21.86
C LYS A 80 7.10 -2.95 22.33
N LYS A 81 7.75 -2.60 23.45
CA LYS A 81 7.85 -1.23 23.98
C LYS A 81 8.42 -0.29 22.89
N GLY A 82 7.72 0.81 22.60
CA GLY A 82 8.18 1.85 21.66
C GLY A 82 7.38 2.04 20.36
N LYS A 83 6.35 1.23 20.06
CA LYS A 83 5.58 1.41 18.81
C LYS A 83 4.86 2.78 18.76
N LYS A 84 5.15 3.57 17.71
CA LYS A 84 4.61 4.91 17.44
C LYS A 84 3.07 4.88 17.35
N ARG A 85 2.41 5.93 17.86
CA ARG A 85 0.97 6.14 17.70
C ARG A 85 0.66 6.49 16.23
N SER A 86 -0.38 5.87 15.66
CA SER A 86 -0.87 6.16 14.31
C SER A 86 -2.07 7.10 14.40
N LEU A 87 -2.08 8.19 13.63
CA LEU A 87 -3.23 9.10 13.53
C LEU A 87 -4.31 8.44 12.65
N CYS A 88 -5.54 8.35 13.14
CA CYS A 88 -6.66 7.70 12.43
C CYS A 88 -7.72 8.71 11.97
N ALA A 89 -7.96 9.75 12.75
CA ALA A 89 -8.86 10.83 12.37
C ALA A 89 -8.44 12.15 13.01
N SER A 90 -8.71 13.26 12.34
CA SER A 90 -8.49 14.61 12.87
C SER A 90 -9.60 15.56 12.46
N HIS A 91 -9.75 16.65 13.21
CA HIS A 91 -10.59 17.79 12.86
C HIS A 91 -10.03 19.03 13.54
N SER A 92 -10.03 20.17 12.85
CA SER A 92 -9.82 21.47 13.49
C SER A 92 -10.94 22.44 13.11
N CYS A 93 -11.29 23.31 14.06
CA CYS A 93 -12.27 24.38 13.91
C CYS A 93 -12.05 25.43 15.00
N SER A 94 -12.60 26.64 14.85
CA SER A 94 -12.56 27.63 15.93
C SER A 94 -13.45 27.22 17.11
N LEU A 95 -13.06 27.61 18.34
CA LEU A 95 -13.85 27.34 19.55
C LEU A 95 -15.28 27.90 19.44
N GLY A 96 -15.43 29.09 18.85
CA GLY A 96 -16.72 29.74 18.62
C GLY A 96 -17.61 28.99 17.62
N GLU A 97 -17.04 28.39 16.57
CA GLU A 97 -17.81 27.47 15.71
C GLU A 97 -18.25 26.21 16.45
N MET A 98 -17.36 25.62 17.24
CA MET A 98 -17.69 24.41 18.01
C MET A 98 -18.81 24.69 19.00
N TRP A 99 -18.77 25.84 19.68
CA TRP A 99 -19.83 26.30 20.57
C TRP A 99 -21.16 26.54 19.84
N LYS A 100 -21.14 27.25 18.70
CA LYS A 100 -22.34 27.45 17.86
C LYS A 100 -22.98 26.14 17.39
N LYS A 101 -22.18 25.11 17.10
CA LYS A 101 -22.65 23.77 16.72
C LYS A 101 -23.22 22.99 17.92
N HIS A 102 -22.59 23.10 19.09
CA HIS A 102 -22.95 22.39 20.33
C HIS A 102 -24.41 22.61 20.77
N GLY A 103 -24.96 23.81 20.54
CA GLY A 103 -26.36 24.13 20.89
C GLY A 103 -27.44 23.38 20.09
N ARG A 104 -27.09 22.73 18.97
CA ARG A 104 -28.03 21.87 18.21
C ARG A 104 -27.76 20.39 18.46
N GLU A 105 -26.52 19.94 18.30
CA GLU A 105 -26.08 18.61 18.70
C GLU A 105 -24.59 18.63 19.09
N PRO A 106 -24.17 18.01 20.22
CA PRO A 106 -22.77 17.95 20.64
C PRO A 106 -21.97 16.90 19.86
N LYS A 107 -22.05 16.91 18.52
CA LYS A 107 -21.48 15.90 17.61
C LYS A 107 -20.46 16.51 16.65
N LEU A 108 -19.19 16.18 16.85
CA LEU A 108 -18.08 16.59 15.98
C LEU A 108 -17.77 15.47 14.97
N ARG A 109 -17.88 15.74 13.67
CA ARG A 109 -17.49 14.77 12.62
C ARG A 109 -16.02 14.94 12.29
N LEU A 110 -15.22 13.89 12.49
CA LEU A 110 -13.79 13.90 12.24
C LEU A 110 -13.48 13.41 10.82
N HIS A 111 -12.47 14.01 10.19
CA HIS A 111 -11.95 13.55 8.92
C HIS A 111 -11.04 12.34 9.17
N CYS A 112 -11.44 11.17 8.68
CA CYS A 112 -10.64 9.95 8.81
C CYS A 112 -9.44 10.02 7.87
N GLN A 113 -8.23 10.04 8.41
CA GLN A 113 -7.04 9.77 7.60
C GLN A 113 -7.03 8.28 7.30
N ASN A 114 -7.31 7.92 6.05
CA ASN A 114 -7.26 6.53 5.61
C ASN A 114 -5.81 6.22 5.21
N PRO A 115 -5.01 5.51 6.05
CA PRO A 115 -3.56 5.42 5.85
C PRO A 115 -3.17 4.60 4.62
N ASN A 116 -4.10 3.85 4.02
CA ASN A 116 -3.89 3.12 2.79
C ASN A 116 -5.11 3.27 1.88
N LYS A 117 -4.89 3.62 0.59
CA LYS A 117 -5.93 3.78 -0.44
C LYS A 117 -6.54 2.45 -0.92
N VAL A 118 -6.73 1.49 -0.01
CA VAL A 118 -7.45 0.22 -0.24
C VAL A 118 -8.71 0.19 0.61
N ALA A 119 -9.54 1.23 0.46
CA ALA A 119 -10.94 1.14 0.88
C ALA A 119 -11.62 0.10 -0.01
N SER A 120 -11.78 -1.11 0.52
CA SER A 120 -12.54 -2.20 -0.11
C SER A 120 -13.90 -1.70 -0.59
N ARG A 121 -14.42 -2.29 -1.69
CA ARG A 121 -15.63 -1.91 -2.47
C ARG A 121 -16.95 -1.85 -1.67
N GLY A 122 -17.01 -1.03 -0.62
CA GLY A 122 -18.13 -0.86 0.29
C GLY A 122 -18.67 0.57 0.29
N ARG A 123 -19.87 0.75 0.85
CA ARG A 123 -20.54 2.07 0.89
C ARG A 123 -19.67 3.11 1.60
N PRO A 124 -19.66 4.38 1.13
CA PRO A 124 -18.93 5.46 1.77
C PRO A 124 -19.39 5.62 3.23
N GLN A 125 -18.44 5.57 4.14
CA GLN A 125 -18.71 5.61 5.58
C GLN A 125 -18.88 7.07 6.03
N LYS A 126 -19.82 7.33 6.94
CA LYS A 126 -20.16 8.68 7.44
C LYS A 126 -19.13 9.27 8.43
N GLY A 127 -17.86 8.87 8.31
CA GLY A 127 -16.75 9.28 9.17
C GLY A 127 -16.85 8.77 10.61
N VAL A 128 -15.90 9.20 11.44
CA VAL A 128 -15.96 9.06 12.91
C VAL A 128 -16.69 10.26 13.50
N VAL A 129 -17.54 10.01 14.50
CA VAL A 129 -18.30 11.06 15.20
C VAL A 129 -17.91 11.06 16.67
N LEU A 130 -17.31 12.15 17.14
CA LEU A 130 -16.98 12.37 18.54
C LEU A 130 -18.10 13.15 19.23
N HIS A 131 -18.58 12.66 20.36
CA HIS A 131 -19.48 13.37 21.25
C HIS A 131 -18.66 14.07 22.33
N LEU A 132 -18.67 15.40 22.31
CA LEU A 132 -17.93 16.26 23.23
C LEU A 132 -18.89 17.29 23.82
N ARG A 133 -18.95 17.34 25.15
CA ARG A 133 -19.67 18.38 25.90
C ARG A 133 -18.73 19.57 26.11
N LEU A 134 -19.16 20.74 25.70
CA LEU A 134 -18.48 22.01 25.96
C LEU A 134 -19.29 22.79 26.99
N SER A 135 -18.63 23.28 28.03
CA SER A 135 -19.22 24.20 29.02
C SER A 135 -18.45 25.52 28.94
N PRO A 136 -19.12 26.63 28.59
CA PRO A 136 -18.49 27.95 28.47
C PRO A 136 -18.20 28.56 29.85
N PRO A 137 -17.35 29.60 29.93
CA PRO A 137 -17.24 30.43 31.12
C PRO A 137 -18.57 31.18 31.38
N PRO A 138 -18.84 31.60 32.63
CA PRO A 138 -20.09 32.29 32.98
C PRO A 138 -20.36 33.55 32.14
N SER A 139 -19.31 34.32 31.82
CA SER A 139 -19.35 35.54 31.00
C SER A 139 -19.96 35.35 29.61
N VAL A 140 -19.78 34.17 29.01
CA VAL A 140 -20.33 33.81 27.69
C VAL A 140 -21.78 33.30 27.79
N THR A 141 -22.22 32.90 28.98
CA THR A 141 -23.56 32.33 29.22
C THR A 141 -24.59 33.41 29.55
N THR A 142 -24.15 34.55 30.09
CA THR A 142 -25.02 35.69 30.36
C THR A 142 -25.66 36.14 29.04
N PRO A 143 -27.00 36.02 28.87
CA PRO A 143 -27.65 36.65 27.72
C PRO A 143 -27.36 38.16 27.80
N PRO A 144 -27.16 38.86 26.66
CA PRO A 144 -27.05 40.31 26.69
C PRO A 144 -28.28 40.85 27.44
N PRO A 145 -28.12 41.81 28.38
CA PRO A 145 -29.25 42.36 29.08
C PRO A 145 -30.24 42.83 28.03
N SER A 146 -31.47 42.32 28.10
CA SER A 146 -32.55 42.75 27.23
C SER A 146 -32.71 44.25 27.44
N PHE A 147 -32.21 45.04 26.49
CA PHE A 147 -32.54 46.45 26.42
C PHE A 147 -34.06 46.51 26.36
N ASP A 148 -34.68 47.09 27.38
CA ASP A 148 -36.11 47.35 27.39
C ASP A 148 -36.41 48.15 26.13
N ALA A 149 -37.08 47.49 25.19
CA ALA A 149 -37.56 48.11 23.98
C ALA A 149 -38.72 49.02 24.38
N THR A 150 -38.39 50.27 24.72
CA THR A 150 -39.35 51.30 25.08
C THR A 150 -40.48 51.31 24.06
N LEU A 151 -41.70 51.13 24.57
CA LEU A 151 -42.93 51.10 23.79
C LEU A 151 -43.02 52.30 22.85
N VAL A 152 -43.12 52.02 21.56
CA VAL A 152 -43.70 52.94 20.58
C VAL A 152 -44.84 52.19 19.90
N ASP A 153 -46.05 52.43 20.40
CA ASP A 153 -47.28 52.10 19.70
C ASP A 153 -47.37 52.90 18.40
N GLU A 154 -47.53 52.23 17.26
CA GLU A 154 -48.40 52.78 16.20
C GLU A 154 -49.05 51.66 15.38
N HIS A 155 -50.30 51.89 14.98
CA HIS A 155 -51.21 50.87 14.43
C HIS A 155 -51.03 50.61 12.92
N GLY A 156 -51.37 49.40 12.46
CA GLY A 156 -51.63 49.17 11.03
C GLY A 156 -51.87 47.70 10.61
N TYR A 157 -53.14 47.32 10.46
CA TYR A 157 -53.74 46.40 9.45
C TYR A 157 -52.81 45.61 8.50
N ALA A 158 -53.06 44.34 8.13
CA ALA A 158 -54.14 43.37 8.38
C ALA A 158 -53.70 41.94 7.97
N SER A 159 -54.56 40.92 8.17
CA SER A 159 -54.79 39.68 7.37
C SER A 159 -53.64 39.05 6.55
N GLU A 160 -53.42 37.73 6.39
CA GLU A 160 -54.11 36.48 6.73
C GLU A 160 -53.17 35.29 6.33
N ALA A 161 -53.38 33.99 6.57
CA ALA A 161 -54.44 33.20 7.20
C ALA A 161 -53.83 31.94 7.88
N SER A 162 -54.66 31.04 8.43
CA SER A 162 -54.23 29.77 9.04
C SER A 162 -54.00 28.63 8.04
N SER A 163 -53.12 27.68 8.36
CA SER A 163 -53.23 26.28 7.91
C SER A 163 -52.52 25.32 8.88
N SER A 164 -53.29 24.63 9.71
CA SER A 164 -52.84 23.52 10.55
C SER A 164 -52.90 22.20 9.78
N SER A 165 -51.81 21.42 9.80
CA SER A 165 -51.82 20.02 9.36
C SER A 165 -51.07 19.14 10.36
N ALA A 166 -51.81 18.54 11.29
CA ALA A 166 -51.30 17.43 12.09
C ALA A 166 -51.08 16.20 11.19
N SER A 167 -49.99 15.47 11.40
CA SER A 167 -49.75 14.18 10.75
C SER A 167 -49.46 13.11 11.78
N SER A 168 -50.08 11.96 11.58
CA SER A 168 -50.30 10.89 12.55
C SER A 168 -49.06 10.08 12.89
N ALA A 169 -48.94 9.69 14.17
CA ALA A 169 -48.02 8.65 14.61
C ALA A 169 -48.51 7.26 14.14
N PRO A 170 -47.64 6.38 13.60
CA PRO A 170 -48.00 5.01 13.29
C PRO A 170 -47.97 4.13 14.55
N ILE A 171 -49.13 3.61 14.94
CA ILE A 171 -49.25 2.55 15.94
C ILE A 171 -48.77 1.24 15.29
N PHE A 172 -47.71 0.63 15.82
CA PHE A 172 -47.32 -0.73 15.47
C PHE A 172 -47.66 -1.69 16.62
N SER A 173 -48.47 -2.70 16.29
CA SER A 173 -48.84 -3.81 17.18
C SER A 173 -47.64 -4.72 17.50
N PRO A 174 -47.57 -5.30 18.71
CA PRO A 174 -46.47 -6.19 19.09
C PRO A 174 -46.56 -7.53 18.34
N ILE A 175 -45.52 -7.86 17.57
CA ILE A 175 -45.36 -9.22 17.03
C ILE A 175 -44.65 -10.06 18.07
N GLU A 176 -45.38 -11.02 18.63
CA GLU A 176 -44.91 -11.95 19.65
C GLU A 176 -44.00 -13.04 19.04
N THR A 177 -42.70 -12.77 18.96
CA THR A 177 -41.71 -13.78 18.54
C THR A 177 -41.24 -14.61 19.73
N LYS A 178 -41.56 -15.92 19.69
CA LYS A 178 -41.09 -16.98 20.60
C LYS A 178 -39.63 -16.79 21.09
N PRO A 179 -39.33 -17.00 22.38
CA PRO A 179 -37.96 -16.98 22.88
C PRO A 179 -37.20 -18.23 22.42
N THR A 180 -36.41 -18.10 21.35
CA THR A 180 -35.47 -19.15 20.93
C THR A 180 -34.33 -19.26 21.95
N LEU A 181 -34.21 -20.43 22.57
CA LEU A 181 -33.30 -20.75 23.66
C LEU A 181 -31.85 -20.26 23.42
N PRO A 182 -31.18 -19.65 24.42
CA PRO A 182 -29.80 -19.21 24.27
C PRO A 182 -28.86 -20.41 24.06
N ARG A 183 -28.25 -20.48 22.87
CA ARG A 183 -27.25 -21.50 22.51
C ARG A 183 -26.00 -21.36 23.37
N ARG A 184 -26.01 -22.08 24.51
CA ARG A 184 -24.94 -22.21 25.51
C ARG A 184 -23.57 -22.36 24.81
N ARG A 185 -22.78 -21.28 24.79
CA ARG A 185 -21.41 -21.35 24.25
C ARG A 185 -20.56 -22.21 25.18
N ARG A 186 -20.04 -23.30 24.61
CA ARG A 186 -19.13 -24.25 25.26
C ARG A 186 -17.92 -23.47 25.80
N GLY A 187 -17.69 -23.53 27.11
CA GLY A 187 -16.48 -22.99 27.71
C GLY A 187 -15.27 -23.82 27.26
N TYR A 188 -14.15 -23.16 27.03
CA TYR A 188 -12.86 -23.82 26.98
C TYR A 188 -12.35 -23.93 28.41
N CYS A 189 -12.27 -25.14 28.94
CA CYS A 189 -11.49 -25.39 30.15
C CYS A 189 -10.01 -25.23 29.79
N ILE A 190 -9.31 -24.38 30.52
CA ILE A 190 -7.85 -24.37 30.55
C ILE A 190 -7.49 -25.41 31.60
N ASN A 191 -7.21 -26.64 31.18
CA ASN A 191 -6.48 -27.56 32.03
C ASN A 191 -5.02 -27.12 32.01
N SER A 192 -4.54 -26.71 33.19
CA SER A 192 -3.11 -26.69 33.50
C SER A 192 -2.77 -28.12 33.87
N ASP A 193 -2.01 -28.82 33.03
CA ASP A 193 -1.28 -30.01 33.46
C ASP A 193 0.16 -29.57 33.75
N ASP A 194 0.54 -29.73 35.01
CA ASP A 194 1.90 -29.57 35.49
C ASP A 194 2.65 -30.88 35.25
N GLU A 195 3.52 -30.92 34.24
CA GLU A 195 4.50 -32.01 34.04
C GLU A 195 5.90 -31.48 34.39
N PRO A 196 6.59 -32.05 35.39
CA PRO A 196 7.90 -31.55 35.83
C PRO A 196 9.02 -31.96 34.87
N GLU A 197 9.87 -31.00 34.48
CA GLU A 197 11.10 -31.26 33.73
C GLU A 197 12.07 -32.10 34.59
N SER A 198 12.08 -33.42 34.38
CA SER A 198 13.05 -34.33 34.97
C SER A 198 14.34 -34.28 34.16
N CYS A 199 15.42 -33.77 34.75
CA CYS A 199 16.76 -33.92 34.18
C CYS A 199 17.15 -35.41 34.15
N SER A 200 17.56 -35.91 32.98
CA SER A 200 18.34 -37.14 32.86
C SER A 200 19.53 -36.88 31.96
N GLU A 201 20.65 -36.66 32.62
CA GLU A 201 22.02 -36.84 32.13
C GLU A 201 22.16 -38.20 31.42
N THR A 202 22.80 -38.23 30.26
CA THR A 202 23.13 -39.47 29.55
C THR A 202 24.57 -39.42 29.09
N GLU A 203 25.46 -39.94 29.91
CA GLU A 203 26.78 -40.40 29.49
C GLU A 203 26.60 -41.66 28.62
N LEU A 204 27.24 -41.67 27.46
CA LEU A 204 27.58 -42.83 26.61
C LEU A 204 28.78 -42.35 25.80
N GLU A 205 29.99 -42.58 26.27
CA GLU A 205 30.79 -43.81 26.08
C GLU A 205 31.33 -43.96 24.64
N ASP A 206 32.60 -44.34 24.57
CA ASP A 206 33.43 -44.41 23.37
C ASP A 206 32.94 -45.49 22.37
N ASP A 207 33.23 -45.31 21.07
CA ASP A 207 34.27 -46.14 20.44
C ASP A 207 34.62 -45.77 18.98
N ASP A 208 35.89 -46.03 18.68
CA ASP A 208 36.49 -46.52 17.43
C ASP A 208 36.97 -45.66 16.22
N GLU A 209 38.18 -46.08 15.81
CA GLU A 209 38.85 -45.97 14.50
C GLU A 209 38.86 -44.65 13.70
N THR A 210 39.80 -43.74 14.02
CA THR A 210 40.39 -42.85 13.01
C THR A 210 41.76 -43.37 12.56
N LYS A 211 41.82 -43.95 11.36
CA LYS A 211 43.05 -44.51 10.77
C LYS A 211 44.08 -43.42 10.43
N PRO A 212 45.37 -43.58 10.80
CA PRO A 212 46.42 -42.65 10.38
C PRO A 212 46.80 -42.92 8.92
N PHE A 213 46.39 -42.03 8.01
CA PHE A 213 46.95 -41.98 6.66
C PHE A 213 48.33 -41.32 6.71
N LEU A 214 49.37 -42.15 6.62
CA LEU A 214 50.71 -41.72 6.21
C LEU A 214 50.63 -41.07 4.83
N PHE A 215 50.98 -39.79 4.75
CA PHE A 215 51.44 -39.17 3.51
C PHE A 215 52.96 -39.03 3.61
N CYS A 216 53.66 -39.55 2.60
CA CYS A 216 55.10 -39.35 2.47
C CYS A 216 55.38 -37.93 1.99
N ASP A 217 56.38 -37.27 2.59
CA ASP A 217 57.05 -36.13 1.99
C ASP A 217 57.91 -36.62 0.82
N ASP A 218 57.53 -36.22 -0.40
CA ASP A 218 58.44 -36.14 -1.55
C ASP A 218 58.21 -34.76 -2.19
N GLU A 219 59.12 -33.82 -1.89
CA GLU A 219 59.08 -32.46 -2.45
C GLU A 219 59.63 -32.44 -3.88
N ASP A 220 58.74 -32.33 -4.87
CA ASP A 220 59.08 -31.86 -6.21
C ASP A 220 58.68 -30.37 -6.36
N PRO A 221 59.62 -29.46 -6.71
CA PRO A 221 59.35 -28.02 -6.78
C PRO A 221 58.54 -27.65 -8.04
N LEU A 222 57.22 -27.56 -7.88
CA LEU A 222 56.32 -27.03 -8.92
C LEU A 222 56.52 -25.51 -9.14
N PRO A 223 56.32 -25.01 -10.37
CA PRO A 223 56.50 -23.60 -10.70
C PRO A 223 55.48 -22.70 -9.96
N PRO A 224 55.81 -21.42 -9.71
CA PRO A 224 54.98 -20.53 -8.90
C PRO A 224 53.59 -20.37 -9.50
N ALA A 225 52.58 -20.87 -8.76
CA ALA A 225 51.19 -20.71 -9.10
C ALA A 225 50.82 -19.21 -9.22
N PRO A 226 49.91 -18.83 -10.14
CA PRO A 226 49.48 -17.44 -10.26
C PRO A 226 48.90 -16.97 -8.92
N VAL A 227 49.36 -15.81 -8.46
CA VAL A 227 48.88 -15.18 -7.23
C VAL A 227 47.42 -14.80 -7.42
N TRP A 228 46.52 -15.69 -7.00
CA TRP A 228 45.12 -15.38 -6.82
C TRP A 228 45.02 -14.28 -5.77
N THR A 229 44.85 -13.06 -6.23
CA THR A 229 44.58 -11.91 -5.37
C THR A 229 43.23 -12.15 -4.72
N VAL A 230 43.27 -12.67 -3.49
CA VAL A 230 42.08 -12.87 -2.67
C VAL A 230 41.43 -11.51 -2.46
N LEU A 231 40.42 -11.22 -3.27
CA LEU A 231 39.59 -10.02 -3.21
C LEU A 231 38.86 -10.03 -1.87
N ASN A 232 39.51 -9.43 -0.88
CA ASN A 232 39.13 -9.50 0.51
C ASN A 232 37.71 -8.92 0.66
N PRO A 233 36.68 -9.73 0.94
CA PRO A 233 35.26 -9.37 0.75
C PRO A 233 34.72 -8.40 1.83
N ILE A 234 35.61 -7.63 2.45
CA ILE A 234 35.35 -6.66 3.51
C ILE A 234 35.74 -5.24 3.04
N SER A 235 36.63 -5.08 2.04
CA SER A 235 37.11 -3.76 1.59
C SER A 235 36.01 -2.89 0.96
N TRP A 236 35.08 -3.48 0.21
CA TRP A 236 33.93 -2.78 -0.40
C TRP A 236 32.94 -2.24 0.65
N ILE A 237 32.90 -2.82 1.86
CA ILE A 237 32.05 -2.34 2.96
C ILE A 237 32.62 -1.06 3.57
N ALA A 238 33.95 -0.88 3.53
CA ALA A 238 34.60 0.36 4.00
C ALA A 238 34.36 1.54 3.06
N ALA A 239 34.33 1.31 1.74
CA ALA A 239 34.02 2.35 0.75
C ALA A 239 32.59 2.94 0.91
N ALA A 240 31.64 2.14 1.42
CA ALA A 240 30.26 2.55 1.65
C ALA A 240 30.04 3.46 2.89
N ARG A 241 31.12 3.95 3.54
CA ARG A 241 31.06 4.82 4.74
C ARG A 241 31.67 6.20 4.56
N ALA A 242 32.08 6.60 3.35
CA ALA A 242 32.45 7.98 3.09
C ALA A 242 31.24 8.90 3.34
N PRO A 243 31.33 9.94 4.21
CA PRO A 243 30.23 10.87 4.41
C PRO A 243 29.98 11.66 3.12
N PRO A 244 28.72 11.83 2.69
CA PRO A 244 28.42 12.58 1.48
C PRO A 244 28.83 14.05 1.67
N LEU A 245 29.65 14.56 0.75
CA LEU A 245 29.97 15.99 0.70
C LEU A 245 28.67 16.79 0.54
N SER A 246 28.52 17.84 1.34
CA SER A 246 27.29 18.61 1.47
C SER A 246 26.85 19.22 0.13
N ARG A 247 25.81 18.62 -0.47
CA ARG A 247 25.20 19.01 -1.75
C ARG A 247 24.59 20.42 -1.61
N VAL A 248 25.28 21.45 -2.11
CA VAL A 248 24.79 22.83 -2.09
C VAL A 248 23.72 22.99 -3.18
N ASN A 249 22.51 23.38 -2.77
CA ASN A 249 21.36 23.53 -3.67
C ASN A 249 21.55 24.71 -4.65
N SER A 250 22.08 24.41 -5.84
CA SER A 250 22.28 25.40 -6.92
C SER A 250 21.52 24.99 -8.19
N MET A 251 20.44 25.74 -8.48
CA MET A 251 19.71 25.83 -9.76
C MET A 251 19.29 24.52 -10.46
N ALA A 252 18.13 23.99 -10.05
CA ALA A 252 17.31 23.15 -10.92
C ALA A 252 16.64 24.00 -12.02
N THR A 253 17.34 24.25 -13.14
CA THR A 253 16.79 24.96 -14.30
C THR A 253 17.11 24.25 -15.62
N LEU A 254 16.07 23.68 -16.25
CA LEU A 254 15.99 23.38 -17.69
C LEU A 254 17.04 22.42 -18.32
N VAL A 255 17.37 21.30 -17.67
CA VAL A 255 18.04 20.15 -18.35
C VAL A 255 17.02 19.19 -18.97
N THR A 256 16.06 19.73 -19.72
CA THR A 256 15.11 18.97 -20.53
C THR A 256 15.66 18.78 -21.95
N GLY A 257 16.43 17.71 -22.18
CA GLY A 257 16.92 17.42 -23.53
C GLY A 257 18.10 16.46 -23.70
N ARG A 258 18.71 15.91 -22.64
CA ARG A 258 19.76 14.89 -22.82
C ARG A 258 19.14 13.60 -23.38
N GLU A 259 19.49 13.26 -24.61
CA GLU A 259 19.07 11.98 -25.20
C GLU A 259 19.58 10.80 -24.35
N LEU A 260 18.67 9.93 -23.93
CA LEU A 260 18.99 8.68 -23.26
C LEU A 260 19.83 7.80 -24.17
N SER A 261 20.93 7.25 -23.64
CA SER A 261 21.72 6.23 -24.33
C SER A 261 20.83 5.06 -24.77
N PRO A 262 21.10 4.40 -25.91
CA PRO A 262 20.32 3.22 -26.33
C PRO A 262 20.24 2.14 -25.23
N ILE A 263 21.28 2.02 -24.40
CA ILE A 263 21.31 1.10 -23.25
C ILE A 263 20.38 1.57 -22.13
N GLU A 264 20.40 2.86 -21.77
CA GLU A 264 19.46 3.45 -20.79
C GLU A 264 18.00 3.28 -21.25
N ARG A 265 17.73 3.46 -22.55
CA ARG A 265 16.41 3.30 -23.18
C ARG A 265 15.95 1.83 -23.27
N ALA A 266 16.87 0.88 -23.28
CA ALA A 266 16.57 -0.54 -23.16
C ALA A 266 16.31 -0.91 -21.69
N LEU A 267 17.17 -0.42 -20.78
CA LEU A 267 17.02 -0.58 -19.33
C LEU A 267 15.69 -0.01 -18.83
N SER A 268 15.25 1.15 -19.29
CA SER A 268 14.02 1.76 -18.77
C SER A 268 12.73 1.05 -19.20
N LYS A 269 12.79 0.20 -20.23
CA LYS A 269 11.67 -0.70 -20.59
C LYS A 269 11.59 -1.96 -19.72
N ILE A 270 12.70 -2.33 -19.07
CA ILE A 270 12.86 -3.59 -18.32
C ILE A 270 12.91 -3.33 -16.80
N THR A 271 13.44 -2.18 -16.41
CA THR A 271 13.75 -1.78 -15.03
C THR A 271 13.00 -0.50 -14.67
N LEU A 272 13.04 -0.10 -13.40
CA LEU A 272 12.44 1.15 -12.92
C LEU A 272 13.35 2.38 -13.11
N TYR A 273 14.34 2.31 -14.02
CA TYR A 273 15.37 3.34 -14.20
C TYR A 273 14.80 4.73 -14.53
N ASP A 274 13.84 4.85 -15.44
CA ASP A 274 13.23 6.16 -15.78
C ASP A 274 12.43 6.72 -14.60
N GLU A 275 11.75 5.88 -13.81
CA GLU A 275 11.00 6.31 -12.62
C GLU A 275 11.95 6.75 -11.49
N LEU A 276 13.04 6.02 -11.26
CA LEU A 276 14.10 6.40 -10.31
C LEU A 276 14.75 7.73 -10.71
N ARG A 277 15.02 7.93 -12.00
CA ARG A 277 15.62 9.17 -12.52
C ARG A 277 14.64 10.36 -12.52
N ALA A 278 13.35 10.10 -12.66
CA ALA A 278 12.31 11.15 -12.64
C ALA A 278 11.87 11.56 -11.22
N ALA A 279 12.14 10.74 -10.19
CA ALA A 279 11.73 10.97 -8.80
C ALA A 279 12.52 12.11 -8.12
N TYR A 280 12.16 13.35 -8.45
CA TYR A 280 12.76 14.55 -7.87
C TYR A 280 12.17 14.89 -6.49
N THR A 281 10.86 14.76 -6.30
CA THR A 281 10.23 15.09 -5.02
C THR A 281 10.31 13.91 -4.03
N HIS A 282 10.28 14.22 -2.74
CA HIS A 282 10.24 13.21 -1.68
C HIS A 282 9.00 12.28 -1.79
N GLU A 283 7.86 12.80 -2.28
CA GLU A 283 6.65 12.00 -2.51
C GLU A 283 6.83 11.00 -3.66
N ASP A 284 7.48 11.41 -4.76
CA ASP A 284 7.81 10.51 -5.88
C ASP A 284 8.77 9.39 -5.42
N ARG A 285 9.77 9.74 -4.60
CA ARG A 285 10.74 8.79 -4.05
C ARG A 285 10.07 7.73 -3.17
N ILE A 286 9.14 8.14 -2.30
CA ILE A 286 8.32 7.21 -1.51
C ILE A 286 7.53 6.29 -2.45
N ALA A 287 6.85 6.83 -3.45
CA ALA A 287 6.03 6.03 -4.37
C ALA A 287 6.85 4.98 -5.14
N VAL A 288 8.06 5.35 -5.62
CA VAL A 288 8.98 4.42 -6.30
C VAL A 288 9.53 3.36 -5.32
N GLN A 289 9.88 3.75 -4.09
CA GLN A 289 10.35 2.81 -3.06
C GLN A 289 9.26 1.81 -2.65
N GLU A 290 8.02 2.28 -2.43
CA GLU A 290 6.87 1.41 -2.14
C GLU A 290 6.60 0.42 -3.27
N LYS A 291 6.67 0.89 -4.52
CA LYS A 291 6.54 0.06 -5.72
C LYS A 291 7.60 -1.04 -5.78
N LEU A 292 8.89 -0.68 -5.65
CA LEU A 292 10.01 -1.64 -5.56
C LEU A 292 9.80 -2.67 -4.44
N CYS A 293 9.48 -2.22 -3.23
CA CYS A 293 9.23 -3.10 -2.09
C CYS A 293 8.01 -4.02 -2.30
N SER A 294 7.01 -3.58 -3.06
CA SER A 294 5.86 -4.41 -3.42
C SER A 294 6.23 -5.50 -4.45
N GLU A 295 6.98 -5.14 -5.50
CA GLU A 295 7.47 -6.08 -6.52
C GLU A 295 8.36 -7.16 -5.88
N TRP A 296 9.32 -6.76 -5.05
CA TRP A 296 10.20 -7.69 -4.33
C TRP A 296 9.43 -8.65 -3.42
N ARG A 297 8.40 -8.18 -2.70
CA ARG A 297 7.56 -9.04 -1.84
C ARG A 297 6.80 -10.11 -2.64
N TRP A 298 6.33 -9.77 -3.84
CA TRP A 298 5.76 -10.75 -4.76
C TRP A 298 6.81 -11.75 -5.25
N MET A 299 7.97 -11.27 -5.69
CA MET A 299 9.07 -12.13 -6.16
C MET A 299 9.53 -13.12 -5.06
N LEU A 300 9.64 -12.67 -3.80
CA LEU A 300 9.96 -13.55 -2.66
C LEU A 300 8.95 -14.69 -2.54
N THR A 301 7.65 -14.36 -2.59
CA THR A 301 6.57 -15.35 -2.43
C THR A 301 6.59 -16.40 -3.54
N ILE A 302 6.81 -15.97 -4.78
CA ILE A 302 6.88 -16.88 -5.94
C ILE A 302 8.14 -17.74 -5.87
N HIS A 303 9.31 -17.16 -5.53
CA HIS A 303 10.56 -17.90 -5.36
C HIS A 303 10.50 -18.94 -4.24
N SER A 304 9.93 -18.60 -3.08
CA SER A 304 9.70 -19.57 -2.00
C SER A 304 8.74 -20.69 -2.42
N SER A 305 7.73 -20.38 -3.25
CA SER A 305 6.81 -21.39 -3.78
C SER A 305 7.51 -22.34 -4.76
N LEU A 306 8.33 -21.81 -5.68
CA LEU A 306 9.12 -22.60 -6.63
C LEU A 306 10.16 -23.48 -5.91
N ALA A 307 10.88 -22.92 -4.92
CA ALA A 307 11.81 -23.68 -4.09
C ALA A 307 11.11 -24.83 -3.35
N GLY A 308 9.90 -24.60 -2.83
CA GLY A 308 9.07 -25.65 -2.21
C GLY A 308 8.67 -26.74 -3.18
N ILE A 309 8.21 -26.38 -4.39
CA ILE A 309 7.83 -27.35 -5.44
C ILE A 309 9.05 -28.20 -5.87
N SER A 310 10.18 -27.56 -6.16
CA SER A 310 11.42 -28.26 -6.53
C SER A 310 11.94 -29.14 -5.38
N GLY A 311 11.83 -28.68 -4.13
CA GLY A 311 12.16 -29.49 -2.95
C GLY A 311 11.29 -30.73 -2.78
N VAL A 312 9.98 -30.64 -3.07
CA VAL A 312 9.07 -31.81 -3.09
C VAL A 312 9.47 -32.78 -4.20
N ILE A 313 9.83 -32.29 -5.39
CA ILE A 313 10.29 -33.13 -6.51
C ILE A 313 11.59 -33.86 -6.13
N PHE A 314 12.56 -33.18 -5.51
CA PHE A 314 13.77 -33.83 -4.98
C PHE A 314 13.51 -34.82 -3.84
N GLY A 315 12.43 -34.63 -3.07
CA GLY A 315 12.00 -35.56 -2.03
C GLY A 315 11.28 -36.81 -2.56
N MET A 316 10.96 -36.88 -3.86
CA MET A 316 10.47 -38.11 -4.48
C MET A 316 11.66 -39.07 -4.67
N GLY A 317 11.64 -40.20 -3.96
CA GLY A 317 12.71 -41.21 -4.04
C GLY A 317 12.85 -41.85 -5.43
N SER A 318 13.92 -42.64 -5.60
CA SER A 318 14.24 -43.39 -6.82
C SER A 318 13.07 -44.23 -7.38
N ASP A 319 12.18 -44.67 -6.49
CA ASP A 319 11.05 -45.55 -6.79
C ASP A 319 9.82 -44.76 -7.29
N SER A 320 10.03 -43.49 -7.66
CA SER A 320 9.11 -42.65 -8.41
C SER A 320 8.59 -43.35 -9.67
N ILE A 321 7.29 -43.23 -9.92
CA ILE A 321 6.62 -43.69 -11.16
C ILE A 321 7.24 -43.08 -12.43
N PHE A 322 7.91 -41.92 -12.30
CA PHE A 322 8.59 -41.24 -13.39
C PHE A 322 10.09 -41.47 -13.32
N THR A 323 10.65 -42.05 -14.38
CA THR A 323 12.10 -42.13 -14.62
C THR A 323 12.64 -40.73 -14.89
N VAL A 324 13.49 -40.21 -14.01
CA VAL A 324 14.08 -38.88 -14.15
C VAL A 324 15.34 -38.98 -15.03
N ASP A 325 15.24 -38.53 -16.28
CA ASP A 325 16.40 -38.38 -17.16
C ASP A 325 17.39 -37.33 -16.62
N ARG A 326 18.67 -37.46 -16.97
CA ARG A 326 19.72 -36.46 -16.64
C ARG A 326 19.36 -35.02 -17.03
N ILE A 327 18.57 -34.84 -18.10
CA ILE A 327 18.08 -33.53 -18.54
C ILE A 327 17.03 -32.99 -17.56
N ALA A 328 16.11 -33.84 -17.09
CA ALA A 328 15.12 -33.48 -16.09
C ALA A 328 15.79 -33.17 -14.75
N GLU A 329 16.75 -34.00 -14.32
CA GLU A 329 17.58 -33.79 -13.13
C GLU A 329 18.33 -32.44 -13.18
N ALA A 330 19.02 -32.14 -14.28
CA ALA A 330 19.71 -30.86 -14.47
C ALA A 330 18.74 -29.67 -14.47
N ALA A 331 17.54 -29.82 -15.05
CA ALA A 331 16.52 -28.78 -15.09
C ALA A 331 15.93 -28.49 -13.69
N VAL A 332 15.58 -29.50 -12.89
CA VAL A 332 15.09 -29.28 -11.52
C VAL A 332 16.19 -28.75 -10.60
N THR A 333 17.44 -29.22 -10.77
CA THR A 333 18.62 -28.67 -10.07
C THR A 333 18.83 -27.18 -10.39
N THR A 334 18.73 -26.81 -11.67
CA THR A 334 18.85 -25.40 -12.10
C THR A 334 17.71 -24.56 -11.51
N SER A 335 16.49 -25.10 -11.45
CA SER A 335 15.34 -24.42 -10.83
C SER A 335 15.56 -24.15 -9.34
N ILE A 336 15.92 -25.16 -8.54
CA ILE A 336 16.08 -24.96 -7.09
C ILE A 336 17.21 -23.98 -6.78
N VAL A 337 18.36 -24.07 -7.48
CA VAL A 337 19.50 -23.15 -7.31
C VAL A 337 19.09 -21.72 -7.66
N ALA A 338 18.46 -21.50 -8.82
CA ALA A 338 18.00 -20.17 -9.23
C ALA A 338 16.94 -19.60 -8.27
N SER A 339 16.05 -20.44 -7.74
CA SER A 339 15.06 -20.03 -6.74
C SER A 339 15.68 -19.62 -5.40
N VAL A 340 16.64 -20.39 -4.88
CA VAL A 340 17.34 -20.05 -3.62
C VAL A 340 18.12 -18.74 -3.76
N PHE A 341 18.88 -18.56 -4.84
CA PHE A 341 19.54 -17.28 -5.11
C PHE A 341 18.54 -16.14 -5.32
N GLY A 342 17.36 -16.42 -5.87
CA GLY A 342 16.25 -15.47 -5.97
C GLY A 342 15.76 -15.00 -4.61
N VAL A 343 15.46 -15.93 -3.69
CA VAL A 343 15.09 -15.62 -2.29
C VAL A 343 16.18 -14.80 -1.60
N LEU A 344 17.44 -15.23 -1.68
CA LEU A 344 18.57 -14.54 -1.06
C LEU A 344 18.75 -13.11 -1.60
N SER A 345 18.62 -12.94 -2.92
CA SER A 345 18.71 -11.62 -3.57
C SER A 345 17.59 -10.68 -3.11
N VAL A 346 16.35 -11.18 -3.00
CA VAL A 346 15.24 -10.38 -2.45
C VAL A 346 15.47 -10.05 -0.98
N ALA A 347 15.88 -11.02 -0.16
CA ALA A 347 16.15 -10.80 1.26
C ALA A 347 17.23 -9.72 1.46
N TRP A 348 18.31 -9.77 0.68
CA TRP A 348 19.37 -8.77 0.67
C TRP A 348 18.86 -7.37 0.31
N LEU A 349 18.11 -7.23 -0.79
CA LEU A 349 17.51 -5.96 -1.21
C LEU A 349 16.54 -5.41 -0.14
N TYR A 350 15.70 -6.27 0.42
CA TYR A 350 14.72 -5.87 1.43
C TYR A 350 15.39 -5.43 2.75
N LEU A 351 16.44 -6.12 3.19
CA LEU A 351 17.23 -5.73 4.36
C LEU A 351 17.96 -4.40 4.15
N ARG A 352 18.48 -4.15 2.95
CA ARG A 352 19.28 -2.94 2.64
C ARG A 352 18.43 -1.69 2.39
N TYR A 353 17.26 -1.85 1.76
CA TYR A 353 16.43 -0.74 1.26
C TYR A 353 15.01 -0.69 1.84
N GLY A 354 14.43 -1.81 2.27
CA GLY A 354 13.03 -1.90 2.74
C GLY A 354 12.75 -1.32 4.14
N HIS A 355 13.80 -0.93 4.87
CA HIS A 355 13.73 -0.27 6.18
C HIS A 355 14.41 1.11 6.23
N ALA A 356 14.91 1.61 5.10
CA ALA A 356 15.47 2.96 5.00
C ALA A 356 14.37 3.98 4.67
N ASP A 357 14.52 5.22 5.14
CA ASP A 357 13.71 6.34 4.64
C ASP A 357 14.00 6.57 3.14
N ALA A 358 13.05 7.13 2.41
CA ALA A 358 13.11 7.22 0.95
C ALA A 358 14.37 7.94 0.44
N ASP A 359 14.78 9.04 1.07
CA ASP A 359 16.00 9.76 0.67
C ASP A 359 17.25 8.89 0.92
N THR A 360 17.38 8.25 2.10
CA THR A 360 18.47 7.30 2.38
C THR A 360 18.45 6.07 1.46
N CYS A 361 17.28 5.66 0.97
CA CYS A 361 17.16 4.61 -0.05
C CYS A 361 17.74 5.07 -1.39
N PHE A 362 17.43 6.29 -1.81
CA PHE A 362 17.95 6.89 -3.05
C PHE A 362 19.46 7.20 -2.95
N ASP A 363 19.94 7.77 -1.84
CA ASP A 363 21.37 8.02 -1.61
C ASP A 363 22.20 6.73 -1.63
N ARG A 364 21.62 5.59 -1.21
CA ARG A 364 22.25 4.25 -1.29
C ARG A 364 22.09 3.57 -2.66
N ALA A 365 21.25 4.11 -3.52
CA ALA A 365 20.98 3.62 -4.87
C ALA A 365 21.70 4.45 -5.95
N GLU A 366 22.14 5.67 -5.64
CA GLU A 366 23.06 6.44 -6.49
C GLU A 366 24.35 5.62 -6.72
N ASP A 367 24.67 5.35 -7.99
CA ASP A 367 25.86 4.61 -8.38
C ASP A 367 27.11 5.51 -8.35
N PHE A 368 28.31 4.91 -8.42
CA PHE A 368 29.58 5.63 -8.61
C PHE A 368 29.68 6.43 -9.92
N LEU A 369 28.77 6.19 -10.88
CA LEU A 369 28.64 6.98 -12.12
C LEU A 369 27.85 8.27 -11.92
N SER A 370 27.30 8.51 -10.72
CA SER A 370 26.61 9.75 -10.39
C SER A 370 27.58 10.92 -10.38
N THR A 371 27.30 11.92 -11.22
CA THR A 371 28.02 13.20 -11.26
C THR A 371 27.20 14.22 -10.46
N GLU A 372 27.85 15.28 -9.95
CA GLU A 372 27.17 16.36 -9.22
C GLU A 372 25.92 16.92 -9.96
N THR A 373 25.98 16.97 -11.29
CA THR A 373 24.91 17.42 -12.19
C THR A 373 23.92 16.34 -12.62
N GLN A 374 24.20 15.05 -12.40
CA GLN A 374 23.35 13.94 -12.85
C GLN A 374 23.56 12.68 -11.98
N SER A 375 22.54 12.33 -11.17
CA SER A 375 22.44 11.04 -10.50
C SER A 375 22.27 9.88 -11.48
N SER A 376 22.95 8.76 -11.23
CA SER A 376 22.83 7.53 -12.01
C SER A 376 22.38 6.37 -11.11
N PHE A 377 21.42 5.58 -11.57
CA PHE A 377 20.82 4.45 -10.85
C PHE A 377 20.86 3.15 -11.67
N LEU A 378 21.84 3.01 -12.57
CA LEU A 378 21.97 1.92 -13.52
C LEU A 378 22.26 0.57 -12.84
N PHE A 379 23.27 0.50 -11.96
CA PHE A 379 23.61 -0.76 -11.26
C PHE A 379 22.55 -1.10 -10.21
N PHE A 380 21.98 -0.11 -9.53
CA PHE A 380 20.81 -0.32 -8.68
C PHE A 380 19.61 -0.86 -9.47
N ALA A 381 19.23 -0.25 -10.60
CA ALA A 381 18.08 -0.68 -11.39
C ALA A 381 18.26 -2.08 -12.00
N LEU A 382 19.50 -2.45 -12.37
CA LEU A 382 19.85 -3.81 -12.81
C LEU A 382 19.72 -4.82 -11.66
N SER A 383 20.36 -4.55 -10.51
CA SER A 383 20.36 -5.45 -9.35
C SER A 383 18.98 -5.60 -8.70
N ALA A 384 18.16 -4.54 -8.70
CA ALA A 384 16.76 -4.58 -8.29
C ALA A 384 15.89 -5.51 -9.15
N ARG A 385 16.32 -5.80 -10.39
CA ARG A 385 15.68 -6.77 -11.31
C ARG A 385 16.33 -8.15 -11.33
N THR A 386 17.49 -8.36 -10.71
CA THR A 386 18.12 -9.70 -10.61
C THR A 386 17.16 -10.79 -10.07
N PRO A 387 16.33 -10.55 -9.04
CA PRO A 387 15.35 -11.55 -8.61
C PRO A 387 14.33 -11.95 -9.68
N PHE A 388 13.97 -11.03 -10.59
CA PHE A 388 13.06 -11.32 -11.70
C PHE A 388 13.75 -12.16 -12.78
N VAL A 389 15.02 -11.87 -13.10
CA VAL A 389 15.81 -12.69 -14.04
C VAL A 389 15.96 -14.12 -13.51
N LEU A 390 16.27 -14.27 -12.22
CA LEU A 390 16.33 -15.57 -11.54
C LEU A 390 14.96 -16.26 -11.50
N LEU A 391 13.86 -15.52 -11.40
CA LEU A 391 12.50 -16.06 -11.47
C LEU A 391 12.19 -16.64 -12.86
N CYS A 392 12.54 -15.92 -13.92
CA CYS A 392 12.41 -16.41 -15.30
C CYS A 392 13.28 -17.66 -15.54
N ALA A 393 14.52 -17.66 -15.04
CA ALA A 393 15.42 -18.82 -15.14
C ALA A 393 14.87 -20.04 -14.38
N SER A 394 14.45 -19.87 -13.12
CA SER A 394 13.89 -20.97 -12.32
C SER A 394 12.57 -21.49 -12.89
N GLY A 395 11.64 -20.60 -13.24
CA GLY A 395 10.36 -20.96 -13.83
C GLY A 395 10.51 -21.65 -15.19
N GLY A 396 11.45 -21.19 -16.03
CA GLY A 396 11.77 -21.83 -17.30
C GLY A 396 12.40 -23.21 -17.13
N ALA A 397 13.30 -23.37 -16.16
CA ALA A 397 13.92 -24.66 -15.84
C ALA A 397 12.89 -25.66 -15.28
N LEU A 398 12.01 -25.24 -14.36
CA LEU A 398 10.93 -26.08 -13.84
C LEU A 398 9.90 -26.42 -14.93
N ALA A 399 9.57 -25.49 -15.82
CA ALA A 399 8.71 -25.77 -16.97
C ALA A 399 9.35 -26.77 -17.93
N THR A 400 10.68 -26.71 -18.11
CA THR A 400 11.43 -27.69 -18.91
C THR A 400 11.38 -29.07 -18.27
N PHE A 401 11.62 -29.18 -16.96
CA PHE A 401 11.46 -30.42 -16.19
C PHE A 401 10.05 -31.02 -16.34
N MET A 402 9.01 -30.21 -16.13
CA MET A 402 7.63 -30.68 -16.27
C MET A 402 7.32 -31.15 -17.70
N LEU A 403 7.86 -30.45 -18.70
CA LEU A 403 7.68 -30.80 -20.11
C LEU A 403 8.41 -32.10 -20.48
N THR A 404 9.64 -32.33 -20.00
CA THR A 404 10.37 -33.58 -20.28
C THR A 404 9.69 -34.78 -19.62
N VAL A 405 9.27 -34.67 -18.36
CA VAL A 405 8.52 -35.74 -17.66
C VAL A 405 7.17 -36.01 -18.33
N ALA A 406 6.41 -34.97 -18.68
CA ALA A 406 5.13 -35.13 -19.38
C ALA A 406 5.30 -35.71 -20.79
N TRP A 407 6.37 -35.36 -21.50
CA TRP A 407 6.69 -35.89 -22.82
C TRP A 407 7.07 -37.38 -22.76
N ALA A 408 7.88 -37.78 -21.77
CA ALA A 408 8.22 -39.18 -21.53
C ALA A 408 6.99 -40.03 -21.17
N SER A 409 6.03 -39.46 -20.43
CA SER A 409 4.80 -40.15 -20.01
C SER A 409 3.74 -40.22 -21.11
N PHE A 410 3.42 -39.11 -21.80
CA PHE A 410 2.38 -39.08 -22.85
C PHE A 410 2.60 -37.94 -23.87
N PRO A 411 3.44 -38.14 -24.91
CA PRO A 411 3.80 -37.09 -25.85
C PRO A 411 2.61 -36.59 -26.69
N GLY A 412 1.64 -37.47 -27.00
CA GLY A 412 0.42 -37.10 -27.72
C GLY A 412 -0.45 -36.07 -27.00
N ALA A 413 -0.59 -36.19 -25.67
CA ALA A 413 -1.31 -35.21 -24.85
C ALA A 413 -0.56 -33.87 -24.80
N VAL A 414 0.77 -33.89 -24.67
CA VAL A 414 1.61 -32.68 -24.71
C VAL A 414 1.46 -31.94 -26.05
N LEU A 415 1.50 -32.65 -27.18
CA LEU A 415 1.28 -32.05 -28.51
C LEU A 415 -0.13 -31.45 -28.65
N TYR A 416 -1.17 -32.17 -28.24
CA TYR A 416 -2.55 -31.67 -28.33
C TYR A 416 -2.76 -30.42 -27.48
N THR A 417 -2.33 -30.46 -26.22
CA THR A 417 -2.48 -29.33 -25.28
C THR A 417 -1.67 -28.11 -25.70
N SER A 418 -0.42 -28.29 -26.13
CA SER A 418 0.41 -27.19 -26.64
C SER A 418 -0.15 -26.57 -27.93
N PHE A 419 -0.72 -27.37 -28.84
CA PHE A 419 -1.44 -26.87 -30.01
C PHE A 419 -2.67 -26.04 -29.60
N VAL A 420 -3.51 -26.53 -28.69
CA VAL A 420 -4.70 -25.80 -28.22
C VAL A 420 -4.32 -24.50 -27.52
N VAL A 421 -3.34 -24.50 -26.62
CA VAL A 421 -2.85 -23.29 -25.93
C VAL A 421 -2.23 -22.30 -26.92
N GLY A 422 -1.43 -22.80 -27.88
CA GLY A 422 -0.84 -21.99 -28.94
C GLY A 422 -1.89 -21.33 -29.84
N LEU A 423 -2.95 -22.06 -30.20
CA LEU A 423 -4.08 -21.53 -30.96
C LEU A 423 -4.84 -20.46 -30.17
N LEU A 424 -5.12 -20.69 -28.88
CA LEU A 424 -5.82 -19.73 -28.01
C LEU A 424 -5.01 -18.43 -27.79
N MET A 425 -3.70 -18.54 -27.57
CA MET A 425 -2.82 -17.36 -27.45
C MET A 425 -2.64 -16.65 -28.80
N GLY A 426 -2.48 -17.42 -29.89
CA GLY A 426 -2.42 -16.91 -31.25
C GLY A 426 -3.70 -16.21 -31.70
N LEU A 427 -4.87 -16.57 -31.14
CA LEU A 427 -6.16 -15.98 -31.50
C LEU A 427 -6.19 -14.45 -31.32
N GLN A 428 -5.47 -13.90 -30.34
CA GLN A 428 -5.37 -12.44 -30.16
C GLN A 428 -4.59 -11.78 -31.30
N LEU A 429 -3.47 -12.38 -31.73
CA LEU A 429 -2.68 -11.91 -32.87
C LEU A 429 -3.45 -12.06 -34.18
N ILE A 430 -4.14 -13.20 -34.37
CA ILE A 430 -4.99 -13.46 -35.52
C ILE A 430 -6.12 -12.43 -35.60
N ALA A 431 -6.82 -12.15 -34.49
CA ALA A 431 -7.86 -11.13 -34.43
C ALA A 431 -7.30 -9.72 -34.70
N PHE A 432 -6.12 -9.39 -34.18
CA PHE A 432 -5.45 -8.11 -34.45
C PHE A 432 -5.06 -7.96 -35.93
N VAL A 433 -4.53 -9.02 -36.55
CA VAL A 433 -4.22 -9.07 -37.99
C VAL A 433 -5.49 -8.91 -38.82
N PHE A 434 -6.55 -9.67 -38.54
CA PHE A 434 -7.84 -9.52 -39.24
C PHE A 434 -8.43 -8.12 -39.07
N PHE A 435 -8.32 -7.49 -37.89
CA PHE A 435 -8.79 -6.13 -37.66
C PHE A 435 -7.98 -5.08 -38.43
N LYS A 436 -6.64 -5.24 -38.49
CA LYS A 436 -5.75 -4.36 -39.26
C LYS A 436 -5.95 -4.53 -40.77
N VAL A 437 -5.99 -5.77 -41.27
CA VAL A 437 -6.24 -6.10 -42.69
C VAL A 437 -7.65 -5.67 -43.08
N GLY A 438 -8.66 -5.93 -42.27
CA GLY A 438 -10.05 -5.52 -42.50
C GLY A 438 -10.24 -4.00 -42.53
N LYS A 439 -9.43 -3.21 -41.80
CA LYS A 439 -9.38 -1.75 -41.94
C LYS A 439 -8.61 -1.26 -43.16
N GLY A 440 -7.63 -2.04 -43.64
CA GLY A 440 -6.92 -1.77 -44.89
C GLY A 440 -7.72 -2.13 -46.15
N PHE A 441 -8.56 -3.15 -46.07
CA PHE A 441 -9.30 -3.72 -47.21
C PHE A 441 -10.18 -2.69 -47.94
N PRO A 442 -10.97 -1.81 -47.29
CA PRO A 442 -11.74 -0.75 -47.97
C PRO A 442 -10.89 0.34 -48.66
N ARG A 443 -9.59 0.43 -48.35
CA ARG A 443 -8.65 1.32 -49.08
C ARG A 443 -8.10 0.59 -50.29
N LEU A 444 -7.64 -0.64 -50.13
CA LEU A 444 -7.14 -1.47 -51.23
C LEU A 444 -8.23 -1.77 -52.28
N TRP A 445 -9.46 -2.06 -51.83
CA TRP A 445 -10.62 -2.27 -52.69
C TRP A 445 -10.99 -1.03 -53.52
N ARG A 446 -10.79 0.18 -52.98
CA ARG A 446 -10.97 1.44 -53.73
C ARG A 446 -9.89 1.66 -54.80
N VAL A 447 -8.68 1.15 -54.60
CA VAL A 447 -7.64 1.16 -55.64
C VAL A 447 -7.99 0.16 -56.75
N PHE A 448 -8.44 -1.04 -56.39
CA PHE A 448 -8.77 -2.10 -57.36
C PHE A 448 -10.06 -1.87 -58.15
N ARG A 449 -11.08 -1.23 -57.58
CA ARG A 449 -12.37 -1.00 -58.28
C ARG A 449 -12.31 0.15 -59.30
N GLY A 450 -11.14 0.80 -59.42
CA GLY A 450 -10.98 2.06 -60.14
C GLY A 450 -11.66 3.23 -59.43
N PRO A 451 -11.50 4.47 -59.93
CA PRO A 451 -12.49 5.51 -59.65
C PRO A 451 -13.85 4.95 -60.06
N ALA A 452 -14.86 5.10 -59.20
CA ALA A 452 -16.23 4.87 -59.64
C ALA A 452 -16.43 5.75 -60.88
N PRO A 453 -17.00 5.24 -62.00
CA PRO A 453 -17.28 6.10 -63.13
C PRO A 453 -18.10 7.27 -62.59
N ASP A 454 -17.62 8.49 -62.81
CA ASP A 454 -18.30 9.68 -62.34
C ASP A 454 -19.70 9.63 -62.93
N VAL A 455 -20.67 9.28 -62.08
CA VAL A 455 -22.08 9.39 -62.41
C VAL A 455 -22.29 10.88 -62.50
N GLU A 456 -22.18 11.36 -63.73
CA GLU A 456 -22.29 12.74 -64.15
C GLU A 456 -23.63 13.24 -63.63
N ASN A 457 -23.57 13.82 -62.42
CA ASN A 457 -24.70 14.42 -61.76
C ASN A 457 -25.03 15.68 -62.54
N ASN A 458 -25.74 15.48 -63.64
CA ASN A 458 -26.66 16.41 -64.28
C ASN A 458 -27.82 16.71 -63.30
N VAL A 459 -27.47 17.09 -62.07
CA VAL A 459 -28.34 17.82 -61.18
C VAL A 459 -28.31 19.24 -61.70
N THR A 460 -29.36 19.50 -62.48
CA THR A 460 -29.88 20.81 -62.81
C THR A 460 -29.44 21.88 -61.81
N LYS A 461 -28.74 22.85 -62.37
CA LYS A 461 -28.52 24.19 -61.85
C LYS A 461 -29.88 24.90 -61.72
N GLU A 462 -30.68 24.50 -60.73
CA GLU A 462 -31.90 25.21 -60.33
C GLU A 462 -31.58 26.24 -59.26
N ASP A 463 -32.12 27.44 -59.46
CA ASP A 463 -31.84 28.63 -58.67
C ASP A 463 -32.44 28.54 -57.26
N SER A 464 -31.70 28.97 -56.25
CA SER A 464 -32.27 29.45 -54.99
C SER A 464 -31.28 30.36 -54.24
N PRO A 465 -31.79 31.31 -53.43
CA PRO A 465 -31.26 32.67 -53.49
C PRO A 465 -30.26 32.99 -52.36
N ARG A 466 -29.70 34.21 -52.49
CA ARG A 466 -29.26 35.04 -51.36
C ARG A 466 -30.16 34.87 -50.13
N ASP A 467 -29.52 34.66 -48.99
CA ASP A 467 -30.00 35.22 -47.72
C ASP A 467 -28.81 35.87 -46.99
N ASP A 468 -28.61 37.16 -47.29
CA ASP A 468 -27.75 38.07 -46.53
C ASP A 468 -28.46 38.41 -45.19
N ALA A 469 -28.23 37.68 -44.09
CA ALA A 469 -28.84 38.03 -42.79
C ALA A 469 -28.08 37.62 -41.49
N VAL A 470 -27.30 38.57 -40.97
CA VAL A 470 -27.44 39.12 -39.59
C VAL A 470 -27.41 38.15 -38.37
N LYS A 471 -26.25 38.12 -37.68
CA LYS A 471 -26.00 38.25 -36.21
C LYS A 471 -24.55 37.79 -35.90
N ALA A 472 -23.65 38.50 -35.21
CA ALA A 472 -23.75 39.54 -34.17
C ALA A 472 -24.42 39.06 -32.86
N VAL A 473 -23.62 38.45 -31.97
CA VAL A 473 -23.21 38.96 -30.64
C VAL A 473 -21.91 38.26 -30.26
#